data_AF-A0A949NTR3-F1
#
_entry.id   AF-A0A949NTR3-F1
#
_cell.length_a   1.000
_cell.length_b   1.000
_cell.length_c   1.000
_cell.angle_alpha   90.00
_cell.angle_beta   90.00
_cell.angle_gamma   90.00
#
_symmetry.space_group_name_H-M   'P 1'
#
loop_
_entity.id
_entity.type
_entity.pdbx_description
1 polymer ?
#
loop_
_entity_poly.entity_id
_entity_poly.type
_entity_poly.pdbx_seq_one_letter_code
_entity_poly.pdbx_strand_id
1 'polypeptide(L)'
;MKAHILTLMVFLILCAPAYAAEVPTEDSGQEFPAWITSHFPPYDAKGKVDPFVSFIKVREYELMEAAKKAKVDKKAATPLETVDVRSLKLIGIINKVDGPSLAMVELPDGKGYLIRPGMTIGLYDGVVTTIGNEMLVVEEDVIDVFGEAKKRIINLRLRQEKE
;
A
#
# COMPACT_ATOMS: atom_id res chain seq x y z
N MET A 1 76.96 -5.14 2.80
CA MET A 1 77.21 -5.14 1.34
C MET A 1 75.83 -5.13 0.68
N LYS A 2 75.32 -3.94 0.32
CA LYS A 2 75.13 -3.46 -1.07
C LYS A 2 74.00 -4.24 -1.78
N ALA A 3 72.75 -3.79 -1.71
CA ALA A 3 72.09 -2.75 -2.52
C ALA A 3 71.60 -3.29 -3.87
N HIS A 4 70.26 -3.36 -4.03
CA HIS A 4 69.38 -3.32 -5.23
C HIS A 4 67.98 -3.77 -4.73
N ILE A 5 67.00 -3.00 -4.26
CA ILE A 5 66.51 -1.63 -4.51
C ILE A 5 66.43 -1.29 -6.01
N LEU A 6 65.17 -1.14 -6.44
CA LEU A 6 64.72 -0.33 -7.58
C LEU A 6 64.83 -0.95 -8.98
N THR A 7 63.76 -1.62 -9.40
CA THR A 7 63.18 -1.65 -10.77
C THR A 7 62.11 -2.75 -10.72
N LEU A 8 60.83 -2.44 -10.53
CA LEU A 8 59.94 -2.13 -11.65
C LEU A 8 58.62 -1.56 -11.08
N MET A 9 58.62 -0.29 -10.71
CA MET A 9 57.40 0.50 -10.55
C MET A 9 57.06 1.11 -11.91
N VAL A 10 56.46 0.33 -12.82
CA VAL A 10 55.71 0.84 -13.97
C VAL A 10 54.63 -0.17 -14.35
N PHE A 11 53.49 -0.15 -13.65
CA PHE A 11 52.17 -0.28 -14.27
C PHE A 11 51.07 0.15 -13.29
N LEU A 12 51.17 1.41 -12.84
CA LEU A 12 49.98 2.17 -12.51
C LEU A 12 49.47 2.70 -13.86
N ILE A 13 48.21 2.40 -14.21
CA ILE A 13 47.27 3.20 -15.03
C ILE A 13 46.26 2.26 -15.74
N LEU A 14 44.97 2.64 -15.63
CA LEU A 14 43.75 2.08 -16.22
C LEU A 14 43.13 0.80 -15.59
N CYS A 15 42.56 0.94 -14.39
CA CYS A 15 41.32 0.24 -14.05
C CYS A 15 40.15 1.22 -14.33
N ALA A 16 39.48 1.05 -15.48
CA ALA A 16 38.24 1.78 -15.78
C ALA A 16 37.07 1.11 -15.05
N PRO A 17 36.04 1.87 -14.62
CA PRO A 17 34.87 1.28 -13.97
C PRO A 17 34.17 0.35 -14.95
N ALA A 18 33.83 -0.84 -14.46
CA ALA A 18 33.01 -1.80 -15.17
C ALA A 18 31.75 -1.09 -15.70
N TYR A 19 31.71 -1.02 -17.02
CA TYR A 19 30.63 -0.52 -17.85
C TYR A 19 29.31 -1.14 -17.40
N ALA A 20 28.36 -0.27 -17.05
CA ALA A 20 26.97 -0.63 -16.86
C ALA A 20 26.48 -1.34 -18.12
N ALA A 21 26.03 -2.58 -17.99
CA ALA A 21 25.39 -3.31 -19.06
C ALA A 21 24.13 -2.53 -19.50
N GLU A 22 24.22 -1.90 -20.67
CA GLU A 22 23.08 -1.36 -21.37
C GLU A 22 22.11 -2.51 -21.67
N VAL A 23 20.85 -2.31 -21.33
CA VAL A 23 19.77 -3.26 -21.64
C VAL A 23 19.74 -3.44 -23.15
N PRO A 24 19.90 -4.65 -23.70
CA PRO A 24 19.77 -4.88 -25.12
C PRO A 24 18.32 -4.59 -25.50
N THR A 25 18.08 -3.49 -26.21
CA THR A 25 16.87 -3.34 -27.00
C THR A 25 17.05 -4.29 -28.19
N GLU A 26 16.42 -5.46 -28.12
CA GLU A 26 16.22 -6.31 -29.29
C GLU A 26 15.41 -5.53 -30.32
N ASP A 27 16.13 -4.87 -31.22
CA ASP A 27 15.59 -4.27 -32.43
C ASP A 27 15.25 -5.41 -33.41
N SER A 28 14.04 -5.95 -33.28
CA SER A 28 13.46 -6.82 -34.29
C SER A 28 13.29 -5.98 -35.55
N GLY A 29 14.22 -6.12 -36.51
CA GLY A 29 14.33 -5.35 -37.76
C GLY A 29 13.16 -5.50 -38.72
N GLN A 30 12.00 -5.01 -38.29
CA GLN A 30 10.80 -4.87 -39.09
C GLN A 30 10.58 -3.36 -39.27
N GLU A 31 11.18 -2.82 -40.33
CA GLU A 31 11.06 -1.40 -40.66
C GLU A 31 9.59 -1.04 -40.93
N PHE A 32 8.99 -0.23 -40.06
CA PHE A 32 7.64 0.26 -40.28
C PHE A 32 7.62 1.24 -41.47
N PRO A 33 6.59 1.21 -42.33
CA PRO A 33 6.47 2.15 -43.44
C PRO A 33 6.40 3.60 -42.94
N ALA A 34 6.93 4.53 -43.73
CA ALA A 34 7.17 5.93 -43.33
C ALA A 34 5.95 6.70 -42.80
N TRP A 35 4.71 6.27 -43.12
CA TRP A 35 3.48 6.88 -42.61
C TRP A 35 3.10 6.44 -41.19
N ILE A 36 3.71 5.37 -40.68
CA ILE A 36 3.53 4.87 -39.30
C ILE A 36 4.59 5.44 -38.36
N THR A 37 5.80 5.70 -38.88
CA THR A 37 6.90 6.27 -38.09
C THR A 37 6.57 7.70 -37.68
N SER A 38 6.36 7.94 -36.37
CA SER A 38 6.17 9.28 -35.84
C SER A 38 7.37 10.17 -36.17
N HIS A 39 7.13 11.31 -36.81
CA HIS A 39 8.16 12.33 -37.03
C HIS A 39 8.53 13.09 -35.74
N PHE A 40 7.74 12.90 -34.67
CA PHE A 40 7.95 13.53 -33.37
C PHE A 40 8.68 12.60 -32.41
N PRO A 41 9.55 13.16 -31.54
CA PRO A 41 10.16 12.38 -30.48
C PRO A 41 9.08 11.78 -29.57
N PRO A 42 9.35 10.62 -28.94
CA PRO A 42 8.41 10.00 -28.01
C PRO A 42 8.03 10.97 -26.90
N TYR A 43 6.76 10.95 -26.50
CA TYR A 43 6.25 11.84 -25.46
C TYR A 43 6.90 11.53 -24.10
N ASP A 44 7.66 12.49 -23.55
CA ASP A 44 8.11 12.44 -22.15
C ASP A 44 7.07 13.11 -21.24
N ALA A 45 6.56 12.35 -20.27
CA ALA A 45 5.57 12.79 -19.30
C ALA A 45 6.19 13.48 -18.08
N LYS A 46 7.51 13.40 -17.88
CA LYS A 46 8.17 13.96 -16.69
C LYS A 46 7.95 15.47 -16.57
N GLY A 47 7.40 15.91 -15.44
CA GLY A 47 7.20 17.33 -15.10
C GLY A 47 6.03 18.02 -15.82
N LYS A 48 5.23 17.29 -16.60
CA LYS A 48 4.00 17.82 -17.24
C LYS A 48 2.79 17.58 -16.35
N VAL A 49 1.77 18.42 -16.51
CA VAL A 49 0.45 18.21 -15.90
C VAL A 49 -0.23 16.99 -16.53
N ASP A 50 -0.82 16.15 -15.69
CA ASP A 50 -1.50 14.93 -16.13
C ASP A 50 -2.74 15.28 -16.98
N PRO A 51 -2.80 14.87 -18.26
CA PRO A 51 -3.92 15.19 -19.15
C PRO A 51 -5.24 14.51 -18.73
N PHE A 52 -5.19 13.52 -17.83
CA PHE A 52 -6.36 12.82 -17.31
C PHE A 52 -6.92 13.41 -16.02
N VAL A 53 -6.28 14.45 -15.49
CA VAL A 53 -6.75 15.19 -14.31
C VAL A 53 -7.40 16.51 -14.77
N SER A 54 -8.64 16.75 -14.32
CA SER A 54 -9.34 18.00 -14.61
C SER A 54 -8.58 19.20 -14.03
N PHE A 55 -8.32 20.22 -14.85
CA PHE A 55 -7.66 21.47 -14.45
C PHE A 55 -8.41 22.22 -13.32
N ILE A 56 -9.72 22.00 -13.19
CA ILE A 56 -10.56 22.63 -12.16
C ILE A 56 -10.31 22.00 -10.78
N LYS A 57 -9.98 20.70 -10.74
CA LYS A 57 -9.88 19.90 -9.52
C LYS A 57 -8.47 19.42 -9.19
N VAL A 58 -7.44 19.98 -9.83
CA VAL A 58 -6.04 19.55 -9.66
C VAL A 58 -5.65 19.50 -8.19
N ARG A 59 -5.98 20.54 -7.41
CA ARG A 59 -5.63 20.61 -6.00
C ARG A 59 -6.28 19.52 -5.14
N GLU A 60 -7.55 19.21 -5.40
CA GLU A 60 -8.27 18.13 -4.70
C GLU A 60 -7.65 16.77 -5.03
N TYR A 61 -7.31 16.56 -6.30
CA TYR A 61 -6.65 15.35 -6.77
C TYR A 61 -5.25 15.18 -6.16
N GLU A 62 -4.43 16.23 -6.12
CA GLU A 62 -3.11 16.22 -5.49
C GLU A 62 -3.19 15.89 -3.99
N LEU A 63 -4.13 16.50 -3.27
CA LEU A 63 -4.38 16.20 -1.85
C LEU A 63 -4.79 14.74 -1.65
N MET A 64 -5.64 14.22 -2.52
CA MET A 64 -6.04 12.82 -2.49
C MET A 64 -4.87 11.89 -2.79
N GLU A 65 -4.05 12.18 -3.80
CA GLU A 65 -2.88 11.37 -4.11
C GLU A 65 -1.88 11.38 -2.95
N ALA A 66 -1.65 12.53 -2.33
CA ALA A 66 -0.79 12.64 -1.16
C ALA A 66 -1.33 11.80 0.00
N ALA A 67 -2.64 11.85 0.26
CA ALA A 67 -3.30 11.03 1.28
C ALA A 67 -3.21 9.52 0.95
N LYS A 68 -3.40 9.14 -0.32
CA LYS A 68 -3.25 7.75 -0.79
C LYS A 68 -1.82 7.26 -0.61
N LYS A 69 -0.82 8.05 -1.01
CA LYS A 69 0.61 7.73 -0.84
C LYS A 69 0.95 7.54 0.65
N ALA A 70 0.53 8.47 1.50
CA ALA A 70 0.72 8.38 2.95
C ALA A 70 0.05 7.12 3.55
N LYS A 71 -1.11 6.70 3.04
CA LYS A 71 -1.78 5.47 3.49
C LYS A 71 -1.06 4.20 3.01
N VAL A 72 -0.50 4.19 1.80
CA VAL A 72 0.31 3.07 1.29
C VAL A 72 1.60 2.91 2.09
N ASP A 73 2.22 4.01 2.49
CA ASP A 73 3.45 3.99 3.29
C ASP A 73 3.21 3.57 4.75
N LYS A 74 1.96 3.62 5.23
CA LYS A 74 1.59 3.15 6.57
C LYS A 74 1.64 1.61 6.60
N LYS A 75 2.76 1.08 7.08
CA LYS A 75 2.89 -0.35 7.37
C LYS A 75 1.83 -0.77 8.40
N ALA A 76 1.06 -1.84 8.09
CA ALA A 76 0.07 -2.40 9.00
C ALA A 76 0.71 -2.67 10.37
N ALA A 77 0.17 -2.04 11.42
CA ALA A 77 0.73 -2.12 12.77
C ALA A 77 0.31 -3.42 13.46
N THR A 78 -0.88 -3.92 13.13
CA THR A 78 -1.46 -5.13 13.70
C THR A 78 -1.87 -6.13 12.62
N PRO A 79 -1.87 -7.45 12.91
CA PRO A 79 -2.42 -8.44 11.99
C PRO A 79 -3.90 -8.21 11.64
N LEU A 80 -4.65 -7.52 12.49
CA LEU A 80 -6.05 -7.17 12.23
C LEU A 80 -6.21 -6.12 11.12
N GLU A 81 -5.18 -5.32 10.84
CA GLU A 81 -5.17 -4.31 9.78
C GLU A 81 -4.81 -4.89 8.40
N THR A 82 -4.39 -6.16 8.32
CA THR A 82 -3.99 -6.78 7.04
C THR A 82 -5.13 -7.46 6.30
N VAL A 83 -6.30 -7.59 6.93
CA VAL A 83 -7.47 -8.29 6.39
C VAL A 83 -8.68 -7.37 6.33
N ASP A 84 -9.67 -7.68 5.50
CA ASP A 84 -10.93 -6.93 5.46
C ASP A 84 -11.77 -7.23 6.72
N VAL A 85 -12.41 -6.21 7.32
CA VAL A 85 -13.33 -6.35 8.46
C VAL A 85 -14.42 -7.37 8.17
N ARG A 86 -14.90 -7.47 6.92
CA ARG A 86 -15.96 -8.43 6.54
C ARG A 86 -15.51 -9.89 6.60
N SER A 87 -14.19 -10.14 6.52
CA SER A 87 -13.61 -11.48 6.62
C SER A 87 -13.40 -11.93 8.06
N LEU A 88 -13.43 -10.98 9.01
CA LEU A 88 -13.35 -11.26 10.43
C LEU A 88 -14.65 -11.88 10.93
N LYS A 89 -14.52 -12.88 11.81
CA LYS A 89 -15.67 -13.48 12.49
C LYS A 89 -15.71 -13.02 13.94
N LEU A 90 -16.85 -12.49 14.38
CA LEU A 90 -17.06 -12.21 15.80
C LEU A 90 -17.37 -13.54 16.52
N ILE A 91 -16.44 -13.99 17.36
CA ILE A 91 -16.51 -15.28 18.07
C ILE A 91 -16.96 -15.14 19.52
N GLY A 92 -16.78 -13.98 20.14
CA GLY A 92 -17.22 -13.77 21.52
C GLY A 92 -17.25 -12.31 21.93
N ILE A 93 -18.04 -12.01 22.95
CA ILE A 93 -18.10 -10.72 23.61
C ILE A 93 -17.97 -10.93 25.11
N ILE A 94 -17.06 -10.20 25.73
CA ILE A 94 -16.77 -10.25 27.15
C ILE A 94 -17.27 -8.94 27.76
N ASN A 95 -18.39 -9.02 28.43
CA ASN A 95 -18.95 -7.90 29.19
C ASN A 95 -18.24 -7.83 30.54
N LYS A 96 -17.56 -6.70 30.79
CA LYS A 96 -16.91 -6.43 32.07
C LYS A 96 -17.88 -5.65 32.95
N VAL A 97 -17.98 -6.00 34.24
CA VAL A 97 -18.84 -5.30 35.20
C VAL A 97 -18.40 -3.86 35.40
N ASP A 98 -17.09 -3.61 35.30
CA ASP A 98 -16.49 -2.29 35.54
C ASP A 98 -15.49 -1.92 34.43
N GLY A 99 -16.01 -1.42 33.30
CA GLY A 99 -15.22 -0.92 32.17
C GLY A 99 -15.83 -1.24 30.79
N PRO A 100 -15.13 -0.92 29.69
CA PRO A 100 -15.62 -1.19 28.34
C PRO A 100 -15.65 -2.70 28.07
N SER A 101 -16.69 -3.15 27.37
CA SER A 101 -16.79 -4.52 26.87
C SER A 101 -15.65 -4.81 25.88
N LEU A 102 -15.20 -6.06 25.86
CA LEU A 102 -14.20 -6.56 24.93
C LEU A 102 -14.89 -7.46 23.91
N ALA A 103 -14.40 -7.47 22.68
CA ALA A 103 -14.82 -8.43 21.68
C ALA A 103 -13.64 -9.32 21.29
N MET A 104 -13.94 -10.56 20.92
CA MET A 104 -12.96 -11.49 20.39
C MET A 104 -13.33 -11.81 18.95
N VAL A 105 -12.37 -11.60 18.04
CA VAL A 105 -12.55 -11.77 16.60
C VAL A 105 -11.55 -12.79 16.07
N GLU A 106 -11.99 -13.64 15.15
CA GLU A 106 -11.18 -14.63 14.46
C GLU A 106 -10.86 -14.12 13.05
N LEU A 107 -9.58 -14.14 12.68
CA LEU A 107 -9.13 -13.88 11.31
C LEU A 107 -9.42 -15.08 10.40
N PRO A 108 -9.37 -14.89 9.07
CA PRO A 108 -9.45 -15.99 8.13
C PRO A 108 -8.32 -17.03 8.28
N ASP A 109 -7.22 -16.68 8.94
CA ASP A 109 -6.13 -17.60 9.29
C ASP A 109 -6.42 -18.46 10.54
N GLY A 110 -7.60 -18.30 11.15
CA GLY A 110 -8.03 -19.00 12.36
C GLY A 110 -7.49 -18.43 13.66
N LYS A 111 -6.72 -17.33 13.64
CA LYS A 111 -6.20 -16.72 14.86
C LYS A 111 -7.23 -15.79 15.49
N GLY A 112 -7.44 -15.97 16.80
CA GLY A 112 -8.32 -15.11 17.61
C GLY A 112 -7.58 -13.92 18.24
N TYR A 113 -8.16 -12.73 18.16
CA TYR A 113 -7.64 -11.51 18.78
C TYR A 113 -8.71 -10.81 19.63
N LEU A 114 -8.26 -10.20 20.74
CA LEU A 114 -9.09 -9.36 21.60
C LEU A 114 -9.03 -7.91 21.12
N ILE A 115 -10.21 -7.29 21.01
CA ILE A 115 -10.36 -5.91 20.55
C ILE A 115 -11.16 -5.08 21.57
N ARG A 116 -10.91 -3.77 21.56
CA ARG A 116 -11.53 -2.76 22.43
C ARG A 116 -12.18 -1.66 21.60
N PRO A 117 -13.13 -0.91 22.16
CA PRO A 117 -13.61 0.32 21.54
C PRO A 117 -12.45 1.28 21.30
N GLY A 118 -12.44 1.94 20.14
CA GLY A 118 -11.37 2.84 19.68
C GLY A 118 -10.18 2.17 19.01
N MET A 119 -10.14 0.84 18.93
CA MET A 119 -9.05 0.14 18.24
C MET A 119 -9.23 0.15 16.72
N THR A 120 -8.12 0.26 15.98
CA THR A 120 -8.12 0.19 14.51
C THR A 120 -8.01 -1.26 14.05
N ILE A 121 -8.84 -1.65 13.10
CA ILE A 121 -8.95 -2.98 12.50
C ILE A 121 -9.29 -2.83 11.02
N GLY A 122 -8.95 -3.81 10.21
CA GLY A 122 -9.29 -3.80 8.79
C GLY A 122 -8.28 -3.08 7.90
N LEU A 123 -8.30 -3.41 6.60
CA LEU A 123 -7.52 -2.75 5.54
C LEU A 123 -7.89 -1.26 5.35
N TYR A 124 -9.11 -0.86 5.72
CA TYR A 124 -9.65 0.47 5.46
C TYR A 124 -9.60 1.40 6.70
N ASP A 125 -8.63 1.18 7.60
CA ASP A 125 -8.50 1.93 8.87
C ASP A 125 -9.81 1.92 9.69
N GLY A 126 -10.50 0.78 9.73
CA GLY A 126 -11.76 0.65 10.44
C GLY A 126 -11.59 0.87 11.95
N VAL A 127 -12.41 1.70 12.57
CA VAL A 127 -12.36 1.96 14.01
C VAL A 127 -13.55 1.29 14.69
N VAL A 128 -13.27 0.56 15.77
CA VAL A 128 -14.32 -0.05 16.60
C VAL A 128 -15.05 1.04 17.37
N THR A 129 -16.31 1.31 17.04
CA THR A 129 -17.09 2.36 17.69
C THR A 129 -17.84 1.84 18.91
N THR A 130 -18.48 0.67 18.79
CA THR A 130 -19.30 0.11 19.87
C THR A 130 -19.28 -1.41 19.85
N ILE A 131 -19.18 -2.00 21.04
CA ILE A 131 -19.30 -3.43 21.28
C ILE A 131 -20.60 -3.65 22.05
N GLY A 132 -21.62 -4.15 21.36
CA GLY A 132 -22.91 -4.52 21.96
C GLY A 132 -22.90 -5.94 22.52
N ASN A 133 -24.06 -6.48 22.88
CA ASN A 133 -24.18 -7.83 23.43
C ASN A 133 -24.08 -8.94 22.38
N GLU A 134 -24.49 -8.68 21.15
CA GLU A 134 -24.53 -9.65 20.05
C GLU A 134 -23.90 -9.12 18.76
N MET A 135 -23.45 -7.86 18.76
CA MET A 135 -22.90 -7.21 17.58
C MET A 135 -21.78 -6.25 17.90
N LEU A 136 -20.84 -6.15 16.97
CA LEU A 136 -19.72 -5.24 16.94
C LEU A 136 -19.94 -4.24 15.80
N VAL A 137 -19.85 -2.95 16.11
CA VAL A 137 -19.96 -1.86 15.14
C VAL A 137 -18.58 -1.32 14.83
N VAL A 138 -18.26 -1.30 13.53
CA VAL A 138 -16.98 -0.83 12.98
C VAL A 138 -17.27 0.25 11.95
N GLU A 139 -16.52 1.35 12.00
CA GLU A 139 -16.62 2.44 11.05
C GLU A 139 -15.36 2.50 10.19
N GLU A 140 -15.49 2.34 8.87
CA GLU A 140 -14.40 2.39 7.91
C GLU A 140 -14.45 3.66 7.06
N ASP A 141 -13.29 4.17 6.70
CA ASP A 141 -13.16 5.27 5.74
C ASP A 141 -12.95 4.70 4.33
N VAL A 142 -13.96 4.87 3.47
CA VAL A 142 -13.96 4.37 2.10
C VAL A 142 -14.03 5.52 1.11
N ILE A 143 -13.24 5.46 0.04
CA ILE A 143 -13.29 6.44 -1.05
C ILE A 143 -14.32 5.96 -2.07
N ASP A 144 -15.32 6.81 -2.37
CA ASP A 144 -16.33 6.53 -3.39
C ASP A 144 -15.74 6.62 -4.82
N VAL A 145 -16.49 6.15 -5.83
CA VAL A 145 -16.07 6.23 -7.25
C VAL A 145 -15.77 7.66 -7.71
N PHE A 146 -16.37 8.66 -7.06
CA PHE A 146 -16.13 10.08 -7.32
C PHE A 146 -14.93 10.65 -6.54
N GLY A 147 -14.27 9.84 -5.72
CA GLY A 147 -13.16 10.28 -4.88
C GLY A 147 -13.57 10.87 -3.53
N GLU A 148 -14.86 10.92 -3.21
CA GLU A 148 -15.29 11.48 -1.93
C GLU A 148 -15.03 10.49 -0.79
N ALA A 149 -14.45 10.96 0.32
CA ALA A 149 -14.27 10.15 1.52
C ALA A 149 -15.64 9.95 2.20
N LYS A 150 -16.06 8.70 2.34
CA LYS A 150 -17.34 8.31 2.91
C LYS A 150 -17.14 7.27 4.00
N LYS A 151 -17.83 7.51 5.13
CA LYS A 151 -17.86 6.58 6.26
C LYS A 151 -18.79 5.41 5.95
N ARG A 152 -18.29 4.19 6.11
CA ARG A 152 -19.03 2.94 5.97
C ARG A 152 -19.16 2.28 7.33
N ILE A 153 -20.40 2.04 7.75
CA ILE A 153 -20.69 1.34 9.01
C ILE A 153 -20.87 -0.15 8.72
N ILE A 154 -20.07 -0.99 9.36
CA ILE A 154 -20.12 -2.45 9.28
C ILE A 154 -20.56 -3.00 10.64
N ASN A 155 -21.61 -3.81 10.61
CA ASN A 155 -22.12 -4.50 11.79
C ASN A 155 -21.75 -5.99 11.69
N LEU A 156 -20.81 -6.42 12.52
CA LEU A 156 -20.45 -7.83 12.66
C LEU A 156 -21.32 -8.46 13.74
N ARG A 157 -22.07 -9.50 13.41
CA ARG A 157 -22.90 -10.25 14.37
C ARG A 157 -22.13 -11.42 14.95
N LEU A 158 -22.40 -11.72 16.21
CA LEU A 158 -21.85 -12.87 16.90
C LEU A 158 -22.27 -14.14 16.16
N ARG A 159 -21.30 -14.98 15.79
CA ARG A 159 -21.59 -16.24 15.11
C ARG A 159 -22.29 -17.19 16.06
N GLN A 160 -23.53 -17.55 15.73
CA GLN A 160 -24.23 -18.65 16.38
C GLN A 160 -23.90 -19.94 15.62
N GLU A 161 -23.40 -20.94 16.33
CA GLU A 161 -23.26 -22.29 15.79
C GLU A 161 -24.67 -22.82 15.54
N LYS A 162 -25.00 -23.11 14.28
CA LYS A 162 -26.22 -23.86 13.97
C LYS A 162 -25.89 -25.33 14.19
N GLU A 163 -26.53 -25.90 15.20
CA GLU A 163 -26.66 -27.36 15.40
C GLU A 163 -27.31 -28.04 14.19
#